data_AF-A0A8R1EMZ2-F1
#
_entry.id   AF-A0A8R1EMZ2-F1
#
_cell.length_a   1.000
_cell.length_b   1.000
_cell.length_c   1.000
_cell.angle_alpha   90.00
_cell.angle_beta   90.00
_cell.angle_gamma   90.00
#
_symmetry.space_group_name_H-M   'P 1'
#
loop_
_entity.id
_entity.type
_entity.pdbx_description
1 polymer ?
#
loop_
_entity_poly.entity_id
_entity_poly.type
_entity_poly.pdbx_seq_one_letter_code
_entity_poly.pdbx_strand_id
1 'polypeptide(L)'
;MGIAVVETATKPFAGQKPGTSGLRKRVPEFQQQNYTENFVQAILDAGLGAKKRGSQLVVGGDGRYLSMEATNVIIKIAAANGRVKLCTLRSRHGLCLRTCG
;
A
#
# COMPACT_ATOMS: atom_id res chain seq x y z
N MET A 1 -11.43 -12.78 -17.09
CA MET A 1 -11.06 -13.01 -15.68
C MET A 1 -11.51 -11.80 -14.87
N GLY A 2 -12.63 -11.92 -14.14
CA GLY A 2 -13.07 -10.86 -13.23
C GLY A 2 -12.38 -11.06 -11.88
N ILE A 3 -11.75 -10.01 -11.36
CA ILE A 3 -11.24 -10.01 -9.98
C ILE A 3 -12.43 -9.69 -9.08
N ALA A 4 -12.76 -10.60 -8.16
CA ALA A 4 -13.79 -10.34 -7.16
C ALA A 4 -13.21 -9.44 -6.06
N VAL A 5 -13.91 -8.36 -5.76
CA VAL A 5 -13.60 -7.47 -4.62
C VAL A 5 -14.26 -8.06 -3.38
N VAL A 6 -13.47 -8.27 -2.33
CA VAL A 6 -13.94 -8.79 -1.04
C VAL A 6 -13.66 -7.77 0.04
N GLU A 7 -14.65 -7.47 0.86
CA GLU A 7 -14.50 -6.62 2.04
C GLU A 7 -14.15 -7.48 3.25
N THR A 8 -13.02 -7.17 3.88
CA THR A 8 -12.55 -7.89 5.08
C THR A 8 -12.66 -6.97 6.28
N ALA A 9 -13.36 -7.41 7.33
CA ALA A 9 -13.41 -6.70 8.59
C ALA A 9 -12.04 -6.75 9.28
N THR A 10 -11.53 -5.58 9.68
CA THR A 10 -10.21 -5.46 10.32
C THR A 10 -10.32 -4.67 11.62
N LYS A 11 -9.29 -4.72 12.47
CA LYS A 11 -9.20 -3.92 13.69
C LYS A 11 -8.16 -2.80 13.52
N PRO A 12 -8.43 -1.58 13.99
CA PRO A 12 -7.46 -0.50 13.93
C PRO A 12 -6.25 -0.83 14.83
N PHE A 13 -5.05 -0.60 14.31
CA PHE A 13 -3.80 -0.78 15.07
C PHE A 13 -3.31 0.56 15.62
N ALA A 14 -3.07 0.63 16.93
CA ALA A 14 -2.48 1.79 17.56
C ALA A 14 -1.00 1.93 17.13
N GLY A 15 -0.58 3.15 16.79
CA GLY A 15 0.83 3.45 16.47
C GLY A 15 1.23 3.29 15.00
N GLN A 16 0.28 3.11 14.08
CA GLN A 16 0.52 3.23 12.63
C GLN A 16 0.59 4.70 12.17
N LYS A 17 1.41 5.52 12.84
CA LYS A 17 1.66 6.92 12.41
C LYS A 17 2.84 6.96 11.44
N PRO A 18 2.65 7.28 10.16
CA PRO A 18 3.77 7.50 9.25
C PRO A 18 4.56 8.73 9.69
N GLY A 19 5.89 8.61 9.81
CA GLY A 19 6.78 9.75 10.00
C GLY A 19 7.09 10.46 8.69
N THR A 20 7.97 11.45 8.73
CA THR A 20 8.42 12.20 7.53
C THR A 20 9.09 11.31 6.48
N SER A 21 9.62 10.15 6.87
CA SER A 21 10.22 9.15 5.98
C SER A 21 9.37 7.87 5.81
N GLY A 22 8.08 7.92 6.17
CA GLY A 22 7.17 6.77 6.14
C GLY A 22 7.10 6.01 7.47
N LEU A 23 6.40 4.87 7.46
CA LEU A 23 6.26 3.99 8.63
C LEU A 23 7.44 3.02 8.70
N ARG A 24 8.17 3.05 9.82
CA ARG A 24 9.28 2.12 10.10
C ARG A 24 8.98 1.32 11.35
N LYS A 25 8.78 0.02 11.18
CA LYS A 25 8.52 -0.95 12.26
C LYS A 25 9.30 -2.24 12.03
N ARG A 26 9.32 -3.13 13.02
CA ARG A 26 10.01 -4.41 12.88
C ARG A 26 9.29 -5.28 11.85
N VAL A 27 10.05 -6.06 11.08
CA VAL A 27 9.54 -7.07 10.13
C VAL A 27 8.40 -7.93 10.69
N PRO A 28 8.51 -8.52 11.90
CA PRO A 28 7.42 -9.32 12.46
C PRO A 28 6.14 -8.53 12.74
N GLU A 29 6.20 -7.20 12.93
CA GLU A 29 4.98 -6.38 13.06
C GLU A 29 4.26 -6.26 11.70
N PHE A 30 5.02 -6.13 10.60
CA PHE A 30 4.44 -6.08 9.25
C PHE A 30 3.84 -7.42 8.79
N GLN A 31 4.33 -8.53 9.34
CA GLN A 31 3.81 -9.88 9.10
C GLN A 31 2.54 -10.18 9.90
N GLN A 32 2.13 -9.31 10.83
CA GLN A 32 0.87 -9.48 11.53
C GLN A 32 -0.30 -9.40 10.55
N GLN A 33 -1.30 -10.24 10.79
CA GLN A 33 -2.51 -10.29 9.97
C GLN A 33 -3.20 -8.92 9.97
N ASN A 34 -3.54 -8.43 8.77
CA ASN A 34 -4.22 -7.16 8.52
C ASN A 34 -3.41 -5.90 8.89
N TYR A 35 -2.14 -6.01 9.30
CA TYR A 35 -1.35 -4.83 9.67
C TYR A 35 -0.99 -4.00 8.44
N THR A 36 -0.40 -4.65 7.43
CA THR A 36 0.05 -3.99 6.19
C THR A 36 -1.16 -3.53 5.36
N GLU A 37 -2.22 -4.33 5.31
CA GLU A 37 -3.46 -4.03 4.60
C GLU A 37 -4.12 -2.77 5.15
N ASN A 38 -4.23 -2.66 6.48
CA ASN A 38 -4.80 -1.49 7.14
C ASN A 38 -4.00 -0.23 6.87
N PHE A 39 -2.67 -0.34 6.96
CA PHE A 39 -1.79 0.79 6.72
C PHE A 39 -1.90 1.28 5.26
N VAL A 40 -1.94 0.37 4.30
CA VAL A 40 -2.11 0.70 2.88
C VAL A 40 -3.45 1.36 2.66
N GLN A 41 -4.55 0.78 3.14
CA GLN A 41 -5.89 1.34 2.99
C GLN A 41 -5.96 2.75 3.61
N ALA A 42 -5.39 2.96 4.79
CA ALA A 42 -5.30 4.27 5.43
C ALA A 42 -4.51 5.29 4.60
N ILE A 43 -3.39 4.90 3.98
CA ILE A 43 -2.65 5.77 3.05
C ILE A 43 -3.49 6.11 1.82
N LEU A 44 -4.20 5.12 1.27
CA LEU A 44 -5.03 5.32 0.09
C LEU A 44 -6.18 6.29 0.38
N ASP A 45 -6.79 6.17 1.57
CA ASP A 45 -7.85 7.04 2.03
C ASP A 45 -7.34 8.46 2.32
N ALA A 46 -6.23 8.59 3.04
CA ALA A 46 -5.64 9.89 3.40
C ALA A 46 -5.05 10.65 2.21
N GLY A 47 -4.35 9.95 1.29
CA GLY A 47 -3.63 10.58 0.19
C GLY A 47 -4.52 11.02 -0.98
N LEU A 48 -5.62 10.31 -1.22
CA LEU A 48 -6.45 10.50 -2.42
C LEU A 48 -7.91 10.83 -2.13
N GLY A 49 -8.45 10.50 -0.95
CA GLY A 49 -9.80 10.87 -0.53
C GLY A 49 -10.86 10.60 -1.60
N ALA A 50 -11.50 11.65 -2.13
CA ALA A 50 -12.53 11.56 -3.16
C ALA A 50 -11.99 11.41 -4.61
N LYS A 51 -10.68 11.60 -4.86
CA LYS A 51 -10.04 11.50 -6.19
C LYS A 51 -9.53 10.09 -6.52
N LYS A 52 -10.10 9.06 -5.89
CA LYS A 52 -9.67 7.65 -6.03
C LYS A 52 -9.82 7.10 -7.46
N ARG A 53 -10.83 7.55 -8.20
CA ARG A 53 -11.11 7.07 -9.57
C ARG A 53 -10.24 7.81 -10.59
N GLY A 54 -9.39 7.06 -11.29
CA GLY A 54 -8.52 7.58 -12.35
C GLY A 54 -7.12 8.01 -11.92
N SER A 55 -6.82 8.04 -10.62
CA SER A 55 -5.48 8.37 -10.12
C SER A 55 -4.46 7.26 -10.37
N GLN A 56 -3.19 7.64 -10.56
CA GLN A 56 -2.08 6.70 -10.71
C GLN A 56 -1.35 6.51 -9.39
N LEU A 57 -1.08 5.26 -9.02
CA LEU A 57 -0.27 4.91 -7.85
C LEU A 57 1.09 4.36 -8.30
N VAL A 58 2.16 5.04 -7.91
CA VAL A 58 3.51 4.51 -8.07
C VAL A 58 3.89 3.74 -6.81
N VAL A 59 4.29 2.49 -6.98
CA VAL A 59 4.75 1.61 -5.90
C VAL A 59 6.15 1.12 -6.27
N GLY A 60 7.17 1.57 -5.55
CA GLY A 60 8.53 1.05 -5.73
C GLY A 60 9.11 0.60 -4.41
N GLY A 61 10.08 -0.33 -4.43
CA GLY A 61 10.75 -0.96 -3.28
C GLY A 61 12.28 -0.90 -3.38
N ASP A 62 13.00 -0.96 -2.25
CA ASP A 62 14.46 -1.22 -2.22
C ASP A 62 14.83 -2.67 -2.52
N GLY A 63 13.86 -3.58 -2.53
CA GLY A 63 14.12 -5.01 -2.67
C GLY A 63 14.57 -5.68 -1.37
N ARG A 64 14.31 -5.05 -0.21
CA ARG A 64 14.52 -5.69 1.09
C ARG A 64 13.60 -6.89 1.28
N TYR A 65 13.91 -7.70 2.29
CA TYR A 65 13.02 -8.74 2.79
C TYR A 65 11.64 -8.12 3.10
N LEU A 66 10.55 -8.77 2.65
CA LEU A 66 9.15 -8.28 2.57
C LEU A 66 8.76 -7.28 1.47
N SER A 67 9.69 -6.65 0.75
CA SER A 67 9.30 -5.65 -0.26
C SER A 67 8.38 -6.22 -1.35
N MET A 68 8.61 -7.46 -1.80
CA MET A 68 7.77 -8.10 -2.82
C MET A 68 6.37 -8.45 -2.28
N GLU A 69 6.29 -9.01 -1.07
CA GLU A 69 5.02 -9.36 -0.43
C GLU A 69 4.17 -8.11 -0.18
N ALA A 70 4.77 -7.06 0.38
CA ALA A 70 4.10 -5.78 0.61
C ALA A 70 3.63 -5.14 -0.70
N THR A 71 4.45 -5.20 -1.76
CA THR A 71 4.05 -4.71 -3.08
C THR A 71 2.82 -5.46 -3.59
N ASN A 72 2.81 -6.79 -3.53
CA ASN A 72 1.66 -7.59 -3.97
C ASN A 72 0.37 -7.24 -3.20
N VAL A 73 0.45 -6.99 -1.90
CA VAL A 73 -0.69 -6.54 -1.09
C VAL A 73 -1.19 -5.17 -1.56
N ILE A 74 -0.28 -4.21 -1.80
CA ILE A 74 -0.65 -2.89 -2.31
C ILE A 74 -1.34 -2.98 -3.66
N ILE A 75 -0.88 -3.86 -4.56
CA ILE A 75 -1.49 -4.06 -5.88
C ILE A 75 -2.92 -4.57 -5.74
N LYS A 76 -3.15 -5.59 -4.91
CA LYS A 76 -4.49 -6.16 -4.68
C LYS A 76 -5.46 -5.12 -4.13
N ILE A 77 -5.03 -4.35 -3.13
CA ILE A 77 -5.85 -3.29 -2.51
C ILE A 77 -6.09 -2.14 -3.49
N ALA A 78 -5.08 -1.72 -4.25
CA ALA A 78 -5.22 -0.66 -5.25
C ALA A 78 -6.18 -1.06 -6.38
N ALA A 79 -6.14 -2.31 -6.83
CA ALA A 79 -7.07 -2.87 -7.81
C ALA A 79 -8.51 -2.91 -7.26
N ALA A 80 -8.68 -3.36 -6.00
CA ALA A 80 -9.97 -3.38 -5.32
C ALA A 80 -10.59 -1.99 -5.16
N ASN A 81 -9.76 -0.96 -4.92
CA ASN A 81 -10.19 0.44 -4.83
C ASN A 81 -10.44 1.11 -6.21
N GLY A 82 -10.31 0.39 -7.33
CA GLY A 82 -10.64 0.89 -8.67
C GLY A 82 -9.59 1.80 -9.31
N ARG A 83 -8.29 1.57 -9.06
CA ARG A 83 -7.20 2.34 -9.68
C ARG A 83 -6.82 1.83 -11.07
N VAL A 84 -6.62 2.77 -12.00
CA VAL A 84 -6.50 2.49 -13.44
C VAL A 84 -5.04 2.26 -13.88
N LYS A 85 -4.05 2.83 -13.16
CA LYS A 85 -2.63 2.69 -13.50
C LYS A 85 -1.78 2.53 -12.24
N LEU A 86 -1.08 1.41 -12.18
CA LEU A 86 -0.09 1.10 -11.16
C LEU A 86 1.29 1.01 -11.82
N CYS A 87 2.22 1.86 -11.41
CA CYS A 87 3.59 1.84 -11.90
C CYS A 87 4.50 1.22 -10.83
N THR A 88 5.03 0.02 -11.10
CA THR A 88 6.01 -0.61 -10.22
C THR A 88 7.42 -0.10 -10.54
N LEU A 89 8.00 0.74 -9.69
CA LEU A 89 9.39 1.18 -9.85
C LEU A 89 10.34 0.21 -9.14
N ARG A 90 11.07 -0.61 -9.91
CA ARG A 90 12.27 -1.28 -9.39
C ARG A 90 13.40 -0.26 -9.30
N SER A 91 13.43 0.50 -8.20
CA SER A 91 14.61 1.28 -7.86
C SER A 91 15.65 0.32 -7.28
N ARG A 92 16.91 0.41 -7.73
CA ARG A 92 18.03 -0.28 -7.05
C ARG A 92 18.25 0.22 -5.61
N HIS A 93 17.52 1.27 -5.20
CA HIS A 93 17.59 1.92 -3.89
C HIS A 93 16.21 2.49 -3.47
N GLY A 94 15.57 1.88 -2.47
CA GLY A 94 14.50 2.45 -1.63
C GLY A 94 13.04 2.26 -2.10
N LEU A 95 12.14 1.95 -1.15
CA LEU A 95 10.69 1.93 -1.37
C LEU A 95 10.13 3.35 -1.43
N CYS A 96 9.49 3.74 -2.55
CA CYS A 96 8.92 5.06 -2.77
C CYS A 96 7.48 4.92 -3.27
N LEU A 97 6.52 5.34 -2.43
CA LEU A 97 5.11 5.51 -2.80
C LEU A 97 4.91 6.97 -3.22
N ARG A 98 4.55 7.20 -4.48
CA ARG A 98 4.29 8.54 -5.02
C ARG A 98 3.00 8.52 -5.84
N THR A 99 2.11 9.48 -5.62
CA THR A 99 0.93 9.69 -6.46
C THR A 99 1.31 10.65 -7.57
N CYS A 100 1.11 10.25 -8.84
CA CYS A 100 1.31 11.14 -9.98
C CYS A 100 -0.06 11.75 -10.32
N GLY A 101 -0.14 13.08 -10.23
CA GLY A 101 -1.30 13.88 -10.64
C GLY A 101 -1.32 14.11 -12.14
#